data_AF-A0A7S1T5Y6-F1
#
_entry.id   AF-A0A7S1T5Y6-F1
#
_cell.length_a   1.000
_cell.length_b   1.000
_cell.length_c   1.000
_cell.angle_alpha   90.00
_cell.angle_beta   90.00
_cell.angle_gamma   90.00
#
_symmetry.space_group_name_H-M   'P 1'
#
loop_
_entity.id
_entity.type
_entity.pdbx_description
1 polymer ?
#
loop_
_entity_poly.entity_id
_entity_poly.type
_entity_poly.pdbx_seq_one_letter_code
_entity_poly.pdbx_strand_id
1 'polypeptide(L)'
;MAKSPQIFESGHADAVHDVQMDFYGKRLASASSDRVVKVFDVSGDVQQPIADLAGHEGPVWQVSWAHPKFGSLLASCSFDHTVIIWREAQEGVWSQVYRTPDSLHSASVNSICWAPQELGLVLACGSPPGGK
;
A
#
# COMPACT_ATOMS: atom_id res chain seq x y z
N MET A 1 7.37 -24.54 18.67
CA MET A 1 6.16 -24.98 17.97
C MET A 1 5.90 -23.99 16.85
N ALA A 2 5.74 -24.44 15.61
CA ALA A 2 5.32 -23.55 14.53
C ALA A 2 3.84 -23.19 14.73
N LYS A 3 3.49 -21.90 14.64
CA LYS A 3 2.09 -21.50 14.61
C LYS A 3 1.47 -21.98 13.29
N SER A 4 0.21 -22.42 13.35
CA SER A 4 -0.56 -22.76 12.15
C SER A 4 -0.69 -21.54 11.23
N PRO A 5 -0.71 -21.73 9.90
CA PRO A 5 -0.99 -20.63 8.98
C PRO A 5 -2.37 -20.04 9.29
N GLN A 6 -2.45 -18.71 9.25
CA GLN A 6 -3.71 -17.99 9.44
C GLN A 6 -4.28 -17.55 8.10
N ILE A 7 -5.61 -17.60 8.02
CA ILE A 7 -6.36 -17.13 6.87
C ILE A 7 -6.81 -15.70 7.17
N PHE A 8 -6.76 -14.87 6.15
CA PHE A 8 -7.18 -13.47 6.20
C PHE A 8 -8.25 -13.25 5.14
N GLU A 9 -9.41 -12.78 5.58
CA GLU A 9 -10.48 -12.33 4.69
C GLU A 9 -10.33 -10.83 4.51
N SER A 10 -9.93 -10.40 3.33
CA SER A 10 -9.65 -8.99 3.05
C SER A 10 -10.90 -8.11 2.96
N GLY A 11 -12.06 -8.71 2.71
CA GLY A 11 -13.31 -7.98 2.49
C GLY A 11 -13.28 -7.05 1.27
N HIS A 12 -12.33 -7.23 0.35
CA HIS A 12 -12.31 -6.53 -0.94
C HIS A 12 -13.46 -7.00 -1.82
N ALA A 13 -13.97 -6.09 -2.67
CA ALA A 13 -15.06 -6.40 -3.60
C ALA A 13 -14.58 -7.08 -4.88
N ASP A 14 -13.26 -7.13 -5.11
CA ASP A 14 -12.64 -7.67 -6.31
C ASP A 14 -11.24 -8.26 -5.99
N ALA A 15 -10.58 -8.82 -6.99
CA ALA A 15 -9.30 -9.52 -6.88
C ALA A 15 -8.26 -8.71 -6.09
N VAL A 16 -7.65 -9.37 -5.10
CA VAL A 16 -6.51 -8.85 -4.34
C VAL A 16 -5.23 -9.11 -5.13
N HIS A 17 -4.45 -8.07 -5.38
CA HIS A 17 -3.21 -8.15 -6.16
C HIS A 17 -1.97 -8.26 -5.28
N ASP A 18 -1.99 -7.61 -4.12
CA ASP A 18 -0.84 -7.58 -3.22
C ASP A 18 -1.27 -7.45 -1.75
N VAL A 19 -0.40 -7.93 -0.87
CA VAL A 19 -0.55 -7.87 0.58
C VAL A 19 0.82 -7.74 1.24
N GLN A 20 0.95 -6.79 2.16
CA GLN A 20 2.20 -6.49 2.86
C GLN A 20 1.96 -6.24 4.35
N MET A 21 2.77 -6.86 5.19
CA MET A 21 2.87 -6.50 6.61
C MET A 21 3.83 -5.33 6.80
N ASP A 22 3.59 -4.52 7.82
CA ASP A 22 4.55 -3.51 8.26
C ASP A 22 5.80 -4.14 8.91
N PHE A 23 6.78 -3.29 9.22
CA PHE A 23 8.05 -3.72 9.81
C PHE A 23 7.90 -4.50 11.12
N TYR A 24 6.85 -4.21 11.91
CA TYR A 24 6.61 -4.85 13.21
C TYR A 24 5.61 -5.99 13.16
N GLY A 25 4.97 -6.26 12.02
CA GLY A 25 3.89 -7.24 11.89
C GLY A 25 2.62 -6.88 12.66
N LYS A 26 2.38 -5.59 12.89
CA LYS A 26 1.20 -5.04 13.58
C LYS A 26 0.19 -4.42 12.63
N ARG A 27 0.58 -4.16 11.38
CA ARG A 27 -0.30 -3.65 10.34
C ARG A 27 -0.20 -4.53 9.12
N LEU A 28 -1.34 -4.80 8.50
CA LEU A 28 -1.43 -5.45 7.21
C LEU A 28 -2.09 -4.48 6.24
N ALA A 29 -1.53 -4.34 5.04
CA ALA A 29 -2.15 -3.60 3.95
C ALA A 29 -2.42 -4.55 2.78
N SER A 30 -3.57 -4.39 2.13
CA SER A 30 -3.93 -5.12 0.92
C SER A 30 -4.36 -4.18 -0.20
N ALA A 31 -3.98 -4.49 -1.44
CA ALA A 31 -4.35 -3.77 -2.65
C ALA A 31 -5.24 -4.64 -3.54
N SER A 32 -6.24 -4.01 -4.18
CA SER A 32 -7.22 -4.72 -5.00
C SER A 32 -7.61 -3.98 -6.28
N SER A 33 -8.17 -4.74 -7.23
CA SER A 33 -8.92 -4.24 -8.38
C SER A 33 -10.08 -3.32 -8.02
N ASP A 34 -10.62 -3.41 -6.79
CA ASP A 34 -11.70 -2.54 -6.31
C ASP A 34 -11.27 -1.07 -6.11
N ARG A 35 -9.99 -0.77 -6.36
CA ARG A 35 -9.33 0.55 -6.31
C ARG A 35 -9.08 1.06 -4.88
N VAL A 36 -9.28 0.21 -3.88
CA VAL A 36 -9.09 0.54 -2.47
C VAL A 36 -7.84 -0.17 -1.95
N VAL A 37 -7.11 0.51 -1.07
CA VAL A 37 -6.15 -0.17 -0.19
C VAL A 37 -6.79 -0.32 1.17
N LYS A 38 -6.89 -1.53 1.69
CA LYS A 38 -7.42 -1.80 3.02
C LYS A 38 -6.29 -2.00 4.01
N VAL A 39 -6.43 -1.43 5.21
CA VAL A 39 -5.45 -1.55 6.29
C VAL A 39 -6.09 -2.20 7.50
N PHE A 40 -5.37 -3.14 8.10
CA PHE A 40 -5.80 -3.92 9.24
C PHE A 40 -4.79 -3.82 10.37
N ASP A 41 -5.29 -3.74 11.60
CA ASP A 41 -4.51 -4.03 12.80
C ASP A 41 -4.38 -5.55 12.98
N VAL A 42 -3.17 -6.00 13.29
CA VAL A 42 -2.85 -7.42 13.48
C VAL A 42 -2.34 -7.61 14.91
N SER A 43 -3.12 -8.34 15.71
CA SER A 43 -2.79 -8.66 17.10
C SER A 43 -2.99 -10.14 17.38
N GLY A 44 -1.89 -10.89 17.32
CA GLY A 44 -1.92 -12.34 17.48
C GLY A 44 -2.66 -13.02 16.33
N ASP A 45 -3.87 -13.49 16.63
CA ASP A 45 -4.72 -14.21 15.67
C ASP A 45 -5.93 -13.36 15.23
N VAL A 46 -5.99 -12.12 15.72
CA VAL A 46 -7.06 -11.17 15.45
C VAL A 46 -6.60 -10.17 14.41
N GLN A 47 -7.41 -10.01 13.37
CA GLN A 47 -7.22 -9.06 12.29
C GLN A 47 -8.43 -8.13 12.28
N GLN A 48 -8.22 -6.83 12.49
CA GLN A 48 -9.31 -5.85 12.54
C GLN A 48 -9.14 -4.82 11.43
N PRO A 49 -10.14 -4.59 10.57
CA PRO A 49 -10.08 -3.50 9.60
C PRO A 49 -10.04 -2.16 10.34
N ILE A 50 -9.06 -1.31 10.01
CA ILE A 50 -8.91 0.01 10.62
C ILE A 50 -9.05 1.16 9.64
N ALA A 51 -8.84 0.92 8.33
CA ALA A 51 -9.02 1.95 7.32
C ALA A 51 -9.24 1.38 5.91
N ASP A 52 -10.05 2.10 5.14
CA ASP A 52 -10.22 1.95 3.70
C ASP A 52 -9.64 3.20 3.03
N LEU A 53 -8.52 3.03 2.32
CA LEU A 53 -7.81 4.09 1.64
C LEU A 53 -8.30 4.18 0.19
N ALA A 54 -9.33 5.00 0.00
CA ALA A 54 -9.88 5.31 -1.32
C ALA A 54 -9.25 6.58 -1.89
N GLY A 55 -8.78 6.51 -3.12
CA GLY A 55 -8.16 7.64 -3.82
C GLY A 55 -7.61 7.29 -5.20
N HIS A 56 -7.36 6.02 -5.48
CA HIS A 56 -7.04 5.57 -6.83
C HIS A 56 -8.29 5.51 -7.71
N GLU A 57 -8.11 5.84 -9.00
CA GLU A 57 -9.19 5.76 -10.01
C GLU A 57 -9.16 4.44 -10.81
N GLY A 58 -8.14 3.61 -10.58
CA GLY A 58 -7.95 2.31 -11.23
C GLY A 58 -7.43 1.24 -10.26
N PRO A 59 -7.39 -0.03 -10.70
CA PRO A 59 -6.87 -1.15 -9.92
C PRO A 59 -5.55 -0.82 -9.22
N VAL A 60 -5.46 -1.14 -7.92
CA VAL A 60 -4.22 -0.96 -7.16
C VAL A 60 -3.40 -2.24 -7.28
N TRP A 61 -2.16 -2.12 -7.78
CA TRP A 61 -1.32 -3.28 -8.07
C TRP A 61 -0.45 -3.69 -6.90
N GLN A 62 0.10 -2.72 -6.17
CA GLN A 62 1.07 -3.01 -5.13
C GLN A 62 0.96 -2.01 -3.99
N VAL A 63 1.27 -2.47 -2.78
CA VAL A 63 1.49 -1.65 -1.59
C VAL A 63 2.92 -1.80 -1.09
N SER A 64 3.43 -0.80 -0.37
CA SER A 64 4.76 -0.91 0.25
C SER A 64 4.86 -0.03 1.49
N TRP A 65 5.20 -0.65 2.62
CA TRP A 65 5.42 0.06 3.88
C TRP A 65 6.79 0.74 3.90
N ALA A 66 6.83 2.00 4.30
CA ALA A 66 8.11 2.68 4.55
C ALA A 66 8.72 2.21 5.86
N HIS A 67 10.03 2.42 6.01
CA HIS A 67 10.70 2.14 7.27
C HIS A 67 10.12 3.02 8.40
N PRO A 68 9.84 2.46 9.60
CA PRO A 68 9.14 3.16 10.68
C PRO A 68 9.85 4.41 11.21
N LYS A 69 11.15 4.58 10.92
CA LYS A 69 11.92 5.81 11.18
C LYS A 69 11.29 7.06 10.54
N PHE A 70 10.53 6.91 9.46
CA PHE A 70 9.85 8.03 8.78
C PHE A 70 8.37 8.18 9.19
N GLY A 71 7.92 7.38 10.15
CA GLY A 71 6.52 7.27 10.56
C GLY A 71 5.78 6.11 9.88
N SER A 72 4.49 5.98 10.19
CA SER A 72 3.60 5.02 9.54
C SER A 72 3.21 5.57 8.16
N LEU A 73 3.99 5.19 7.15
CA LEU A 73 3.79 5.56 5.76
C LEU A 73 3.58 4.31 4.91
N LEU A 74 2.56 4.38 4.05
CA LEU A 74 2.23 3.34 3.10
C LEU A 74 2.21 3.96 1.71
N ALA A 75 2.91 3.35 0.77
CA ALA A 75 2.82 3.70 -0.65
C ALA A 75 1.89 2.71 -1.35
N SER A 76 1.12 3.18 -2.32
CA SER A 76 0.32 2.35 -3.23
C SER A 76 0.48 2.82 -4.67
N CYS A 77 0.51 1.88 -5.62
CA CYS A 77 0.59 2.19 -7.04
C CYS A 77 -0.53 1.54 -7.83
N SER A 78 -0.96 2.19 -8.91
CA SER A 78 -2.19 1.82 -9.60
C SER A 78 -2.09 1.89 -11.13
N PHE A 79 -3.04 1.22 -11.76
CA PHE A 79 -3.36 1.38 -13.17
C PHE A 79 -3.66 2.82 -13.56
N ASP A 80 -4.09 3.68 -12.62
CA ASP A 80 -4.36 5.10 -12.86
C ASP A 80 -3.11 5.96 -13.12
N HIS A 81 -1.94 5.33 -13.25
CA HIS A 81 -0.64 5.96 -13.54
C HIS A 81 -0.07 6.75 -12.35
N THR A 82 -0.68 6.64 -11.18
CA THR A 82 -0.23 7.38 -10.00
C THR A 82 0.29 6.47 -8.90
N VAL A 83 1.13 7.07 -8.06
CA VAL A 83 1.51 6.54 -6.76
C VAL A 83 0.97 7.48 -5.69
N ILE A 84 0.29 6.91 -4.70
CA ILE A 84 -0.21 7.64 -3.53
C ILE A 84 0.60 7.23 -2.30
N ILE A 85 0.98 8.23 -1.50
CA ILE A 85 1.57 8.02 -0.18
C ILE A 85 0.53 8.39 0.86
N TRP A 86 0.26 7.43 1.73
CA TRP A 86 -0.66 7.51 2.84
C TRP A 86 0.11 7.62 4.14
N ARG A 87 -0.38 8.46 5.05
CA ARG A 87 0.16 8.59 6.41
C ARG A 87 -0.92 8.30 7.42
N GLU A 88 -0.59 7.47 8.39
CA GLU A 88 -1.36 7.33 9.62
C GLU A 88 -0.87 8.38 10.62
N ALA A 89 -1.72 9.34 10.96
CA ALA A 89 -1.39 10.37 11.95
C ALA A 89 -1.67 9.89 13.38
N GLN A 90 -2.71 9.08 13.52
CA GLN A 90 -3.15 8.39 14.74
C GLN A 90 -3.76 7.05 14.30
N GLU A 91 -3.91 6.09 15.22
CA GLU A 91 -4.46 4.77 14.91
C GLU A 91 -5.78 4.85 14.12
N GLY A 92 -5.79 4.29 12.91
CA GLY A 92 -6.95 4.31 12.00
C GLY A 92 -7.23 5.66 11.33
N VAL A 93 -6.50 6.73 11.67
CA VAL A 93 -6.65 8.06 11.07
C VAL A 93 -5.62 8.23 9.96
N TRP A 94 -6.07 7.94 8.74
CA TRP A 94 -5.26 7.96 7.53
C TRP A 94 -5.55 9.17 6.65
N SER A 95 -4.51 9.65 5.97
CA SER A 95 -4.62 10.72 4.98
C SER A 95 -3.66 10.51 3.82
N GLN A 96 -4.07 10.90 2.63
CA GLN A 96 -3.17 11.06 1.50
C GLN A 96 -2.26 12.28 1.76
N VAL A 97 -0.96 12.04 1.87
CA VAL A 97 0.05 13.10 2.08
C VAL A 97 0.80 13.46 0.81
N TYR A 98 0.76 12.59 -0.18
CA TYR A 98 1.35 12.84 -1.49
C TYR A 98 0.65 11.99 -2.56
N ARG A 99 0.52 12.55 -3.76
CA ARG A 99 0.15 11.85 -4.99
C ARG A 99 1.08 12.34 -6.09
N THR A 100 1.61 11.43 -6.89
CA THR A 100 2.40 11.81 -8.07
C THR A 100 1.54 12.60 -9.05
N PRO A 101 2.08 13.63 -9.73
CA PRO A 101 1.37 14.27 -10.83
C PRO A 101 1.04 13.27 -11.94
N ASP A 102 -0.10 13.44 -12.60
CA ASP A 102 -0.54 12.56 -13.70
C ASP A 102 0.43 12.57 -14.90
N SER A 103 1.29 13.58 -14.99
CA SER A 103 2.33 13.68 -16.01
C SER A 103 3.61 12.92 -15.69
N LEU A 104 3.77 12.39 -14.46
CA LEU A 104 4.99 11.71 -14.04
C LEU A 104 5.14 10.35 -14.73
N HIS A 105 4.04 9.60 -14.83
CA HIS A 105 4.01 8.32 -15.53
C HIS A 105 2.99 8.40 -16.66
N SER A 106 3.40 8.02 -17.87
CA SER A 106 2.52 7.96 -19.03
C SER A 106 1.74 6.63 -19.15
N ALA A 107 1.92 5.73 -18.19
CA ALA A 107 1.34 4.39 -18.17
C ALA A 107 1.18 3.87 -16.73
N SER A 108 0.52 2.72 -16.60
CA SER A 108 0.27 2.04 -15.31
C SER A 108 1.53 1.94 -14.46
N VAL A 109 1.44 2.19 -13.16
CA VAL A 109 2.57 1.95 -12.24
C VAL A 109 2.39 0.57 -11.63
N ASN A 110 3.20 -0.38 -12.07
CA ASN A 110 3.01 -1.79 -11.76
C ASN A 110 3.76 -2.23 -10.51
N SER A 111 4.78 -1.49 -10.09
CA SER A 111 5.56 -1.86 -8.92
C SER A 111 6.16 -0.65 -8.21
N ILE A 112 6.32 -0.77 -6.90
CA ILE A 112 6.94 0.24 -6.03
C ILE A 112 7.84 -0.43 -4.98
N CYS A 113 8.90 0.26 -4.57
CA CYS A 113 9.80 -0.23 -3.52
C CYS A 113 10.46 0.93 -2.78
N TRP A 114 10.24 1.00 -1.46
CA TRP A 114 10.97 1.95 -0.61
C TRP A 114 12.45 1.57 -0.56
N ALA A 115 13.32 2.56 -0.68
CA ALA A 115 14.75 2.38 -0.53
C ALA A 115 15.12 2.04 0.93
N PRO A 116 16.29 1.42 1.18
CA PRO A 116 16.85 1.29 2.51
C PRO A 116 16.88 2.61 3.26
N GLN A 117 16.56 2.57 4.56
CA GLN A 117 16.44 3.77 5.40
C GLN A 117 17.70 4.64 5.48
N GLU A 118 18.89 4.11 5.18
CA GLU A 118 20.12 4.89 5.13
C GLU A 118 20.13 5.91 3.98
N LEU A 119 19.39 5.64 2.90
CA LEU A 119 19.31 6.52 1.72
C LEU A 119 18.22 7.60 1.88
N GLY A 120 17.48 7.59 2.98
CA GLY A 120 16.38 8.51 3.24
C GLY A 120 15.02 7.99 2.76
N LEU A 121 14.04 8.88 2.69
CA LEU A 121 12.67 8.57 2.26
C LEU A 121 12.59 8.62 0.72
N VAL A 122 13.08 7.57 0.08
CA VAL A 122 13.14 7.46 -1.39
C VAL A 122 12.28 6.27 -1.84
N LEU A 123 11.45 6.48 -2.86
CA LEU A 123 10.59 5.44 -3.42
C LEU A 123 10.96 5.21 -4.89
N ALA A 124 11.28 3.96 -5.23
CA ALA A 124 11.39 3.53 -6.62
C ALA A 124 10.00 3.17 -7.15
N CYS A 125 9.71 3.54 -8.40
CA CYS A 125 8.46 3.26 -9.09
C CYS A 125 8.76 2.66 -10.47
N GLY A 126 8.08 1.55 -10.80
CA GLY A 126 8.21 0.84 -12.06
C GLY A 126 6.94 1.01 -12.89
N SER A 127 7.09 1.67 -14.04
CA SER A 127 6.03 1.82 -15.03
C SER A 127 6.57 1.33 -16.39
N PRO A 128 5.77 0.61 -17.20
CA PRO A 128 6.19 0.24 -18.54
C PRO A 128 6.37 1.52 -19.38
N PRO A 129 7.20 1.47 -20.44
CA PRO A 129 7.28 2.59 -21.36
C PRO A 129 5.88 2.90 -21.91
N GLY A 130 5.51 4.18 -21.92
CA GLY A 130 4.26 4.62 -22.55
C GLY A 130 4.25 4.19 -24.01
N GLY A 131 3.22 3.45 -24.42
CA GLY A 131 2.99 3.13 -25.82
C GLY A 131 2.76 4.41 -26.62
N LYS A 132 3.42 4.54 -27.76
CA LYS A 132 2.94 5.39 -28.86
C LYS A 132 1.91 4.61 -29.67
#